data_AF-A0A0S8EGV8-F1
#
_entry.id   AF-A0A0S8EGV8-F1
#
_cell.length_a   1.000
_cell.length_b   1.000
_cell.length_c   1.000
_cell.angle_alpha   90.00
_cell.angle_beta   90.00
_cell.angle_gamma   90.00
#
_symmetry.space_group_name_H-M   'P 1'
#
loop_
_entity.id
_entity.type
_entity.pdbx_description
1 polymer ?
#
loop_
_entity_poly.entity_id
_entity_poly.type
_entity_poly.pdbx_seq_one_letter_code
_entity_poly.pdbx_strand_id
1 'polypeptide(L)'
;MITVPNGDFETLYKPSTAITGVVSAGGWTQGVGPECPIDTGGGVYEFSDATTGDLADIPGWLGYDRQGWIDNGGTYGRDQTTGNLQGSISSQFNHTDGGSQCYLSNGAQWGNPAGGLIVSADPLATVQSGLTYTLSMVANGRGGGEGATPFVLKLLADGVELTPTSSVQPVLGDFEWKEVSRTYDAASLAGSVGKNLTIVLGVDRGCVGNQTQFDDVSLEAIPEPATLSLLALGSLIAVRRSKRR
;
A
#
# COMPACT_ATOMS: atom_id res chain seq x y z
N MET A 1 1.28 15.32 -7.13
CA MET A 1 1.25 14.25 -6.12
C MET A 1 -0.18 14.07 -5.64
N ILE A 2 -0.68 12.84 -5.63
CA ILE A 2 -1.97 12.49 -5.04
C ILE A 2 -1.70 12.03 -3.61
N THR A 3 -2.44 12.57 -2.65
CA THR A 3 -2.27 12.20 -1.25
C THR A 3 -2.72 10.76 -1.03
N VAL A 4 -1.84 9.94 -0.43
CA VAL A 4 -2.18 8.61 0.11
C VAL A 4 -2.30 8.78 1.63
N PRO A 5 -3.52 8.78 2.19
CA PRO A 5 -3.69 8.93 3.63
C PRO A 5 -2.94 7.83 4.39
N ASN A 6 -2.09 8.22 5.35
CA ASN A 6 -1.32 7.30 6.18
C ASN A 6 -0.49 6.29 5.35
N GLY A 7 0.13 6.75 4.26
CA GLY A 7 0.97 5.91 3.39
C GLY A 7 2.29 5.47 4.03
N ASP A 8 2.74 6.19 5.06
CA ASP A 8 3.89 5.88 5.93
C ASP A 8 3.49 5.03 7.15
N PHE A 9 2.20 4.75 7.35
CA PHE A 9 1.67 3.96 8.47
C PHE A 9 1.99 4.50 9.88
N GLU A 10 2.42 5.76 9.98
CA GLU A 10 2.82 6.37 11.25
C GLU A 10 1.65 6.95 12.05
N THR A 11 0.53 7.21 11.39
CA THR A 11 -0.61 7.85 12.03
C THR A 11 -1.51 6.81 12.69
N LEU A 12 -1.66 6.91 14.01
CA LEU A 12 -2.64 6.16 14.80
C LEU A 12 -3.32 7.12 15.78
N TYR A 13 -4.59 6.88 16.10
CA TYR A 13 -5.33 7.69 17.07
C TYR A 13 -5.91 6.84 18.19
N LYS A 14 -5.97 7.42 19.39
CA LYS A 14 -6.81 6.89 20.47
C LYS A 14 -8.28 6.97 20.03
N PRO A 15 -9.07 5.90 20.19
CA PRO A 15 -10.41 5.81 19.59
C PRO A 15 -11.29 7.02 19.91
N SER A 16 -11.96 7.54 18.88
CA SER A 16 -12.87 8.71 19.00
C SER A 16 -12.22 10.01 19.52
N THR A 17 -10.90 10.16 19.37
CA THR A 17 -10.16 11.37 19.76
C THR A 17 -9.18 11.82 18.66
N ALA A 18 -8.57 13.00 18.84
CA ALA A 18 -7.45 13.46 18.02
C ALA A 18 -6.08 13.16 18.65
N ILE A 19 -6.04 12.39 19.75
CA ILE A 19 -4.80 12.06 20.46
C ILE A 19 -4.06 11.00 19.63
N THR A 20 -2.88 11.35 19.15
CA THR A 20 -2.04 10.42 18.38
C THR A 20 -1.44 9.35 19.28
N GLY A 21 -1.10 8.21 18.70
CA GLY A 21 -0.40 7.14 19.39
C GLY A 21 0.64 6.46 18.52
N VAL A 22 1.42 5.60 19.17
CA VAL A 22 2.36 4.69 18.54
C VAL A 22 2.18 3.29 19.13
N VAL A 23 2.54 2.26 18.36
CA VAL A 23 2.71 0.91 18.91
C VAL A 23 3.97 0.87 19.76
N SER A 24 3.87 0.39 20.99
CA SER A 24 5.00 0.25 21.92
C SER A 24 6.11 -0.62 21.31
N ALA A 25 7.37 -0.37 21.71
CA ALA A 25 8.53 -1.04 21.15
C ALA A 25 8.42 -2.58 21.12
N GLY A 26 8.65 -3.16 19.94
CA GLY A 26 8.52 -4.59 19.70
C GLY A 26 7.09 -5.05 19.45
N GLY A 27 6.12 -4.14 19.47
CA GLY A 27 4.72 -4.48 19.35
C GLY A 27 4.18 -4.53 17.93
N TRP A 28 2.96 -5.06 17.81
CA TRP A 28 2.20 -5.08 16.56
C TRP A 28 0.69 -5.17 16.79
N THR A 29 -0.07 -4.66 15.84
CA THR A 29 -1.54 -4.67 15.85
C THR A 29 -2.09 -5.96 15.27
N GLN A 30 -3.38 -6.24 15.46
CA GLN A 30 -4.05 -7.36 14.80
C GLN A 30 -4.51 -7.02 13.37
N GLY A 31 -4.27 -5.80 12.89
CA GLY A 31 -4.90 -5.28 11.67
C GLY A 31 -4.65 -3.79 11.40
N VAL A 32 -5.54 -3.20 10.62
CA VAL A 32 -5.62 -1.74 10.37
C VAL A 32 -7.06 -1.25 10.49
N GLY A 33 -7.35 0.05 10.33
CA GLY A 33 -8.70 0.59 10.40
C GLY A 33 -9.17 0.97 11.82
N PRO A 34 -10.47 1.20 12.02
CA PRO A 34 -11.03 1.70 13.27
C PRO A 34 -11.03 0.64 14.37
N GLU A 35 -10.88 1.09 15.62
CA GLU A 35 -10.89 0.26 16.83
C GLU A 35 -10.01 -1.00 16.70
N CYS A 36 -8.85 -0.86 16.07
CA CYS A 36 -7.95 -1.96 15.79
C CYS A 36 -7.23 -2.41 17.08
N PRO A 37 -7.38 -3.68 17.50
CA PRO A 37 -6.72 -4.16 18.69
C PRO A 37 -5.22 -4.36 18.50
N ILE A 38 -4.46 -4.18 19.59
CA ILE A 38 -3.10 -4.69 19.72
C ILE A 38 -3.12 -6.23 19.79
N ASP A 39 -2.11 -6.91 19.25
CA ASP A 39 -2.02 -8.37 19.36
C ASP A 39 -1.69 -8.80 20.80
N THR A 40 -2.21 -9.96 21.22
CA THR A 40 -2.02 -10.46 22.58
C THR A 40 -0.56 -10.88 22.76
N GLY A 41 0.19 -10.12 23.56
CA GLY A 41 1.65 -10.29 23.72
C GLY A 41 2.48 -9.37 22.81
N GLY A 42 1.82 -8.58 21.95
CA GLY A 42 2.42 -7.58 21.06
C GLY A 42 2.44 -6.16 21.64
N GLY A 43 2.35 -5.97 22.96
CA GLY A 43 2.54 -4.66 23.61
C GLY A 43 1.25 -3.87 23.87
N VAL A 44 1.34 -2.55 23.80
CA VAL A 44 0.24 -1.59 24.00
C VAL A 44 0.35 -0.44 22.99
N TYR A 45 -0.73 0.32 22.80
CA TYR A 45 -0.63 1.65 22.20
C TYR A 45 -0.18 2.65 23.27
N GLU A 46 0.82 3.45 22.95
CA GLU A 46 1.31 4.57 23.76
C GLU A 46 0.81 5.88 23.14
N PHE A 47 -0.04 6.60 23.87
CA PHE A 47 -0.69 7.80 23.37
C PHE A 47 0.03 9.08 23.82
N SER A 48 -0.07 10.12 23.00
CA SER A 48 0.54 11.44 23.24
C SER A 48 0.02 12.17 24.49
N ASP A 49 -1.11 11.73 25.05
CA ASP A 49 -1.64 12.17 26.35
C ASP A 49 -1.02 11.41 27.56
N ALA A 50 0.04 10.64 27.32
CA ALA A 50 0.72 9.76 28.28
C ALA A 50 -0.16 8.62 28.83
N THR A 51 -1.28 8.31 28.19
CA THR A 51 -2.07 7.11 28.48
C THR A 51 -1.65 5.95 27.60
N THR A 52 -2.09 4.75 27.98
CA THR A 52 -1.95 3.54 27.15
C THR A 52 -3.31 2.91 26.91
N GLY A 53 -3.39 2.05 25.89
CA GLY A 53 -4.60 1.28 25.59
C GLY A 53 -4.33 0.08 24.71
N ASP A 54 -5.37 -0.71 24.49
CA ASP A 54 -5.37 -1.92 23.67
C ASP A 54 -6.06 -1.74 22.32
N LEU A 55 -6.69 -0.60 22.07
CA LEU A 55 -7.36 -0.23 20.82
C LEU A 55 -6.83 1.10 20.26
N ALA A 56 -6.69 1.20 18.94
CA ALA A 56 -6.40 2.45 18.22
C ALA A 56 -7.10 2.50 16.87
N ASP A 57 -7.40 3.70 16.38
CA ASP A 57 -7.84 3.94 15.01
C ASP A 57 -6.62 4.11 14.10
N ILE A 58 -6.51 3.27 13.07
CA ILE A 58 -5.43 3.31 12.07
C ILE A 58 -6.08 3.76 10.74
N PRO A 59 -6.03 5.05 10.41
CA PRO A 59 -6.74 5.62 9.28
C PRO A 59 -6.14 5.21 7.93
N GLY A 60 -6.91 5.43 6.86
CA GLY A 60 -6.44 5.33 5.48
C GLY A 60 -6.54 3.94 4.87
N TRP A 61 -6.63 2.88 5.68
CA TRP A 61 -6.55 1.50 5.20
C TRP A 61 -7.64 0.59 5.77
N LEU A 62 -8.10 -0.32 4.93
CA LEU A 62 -9.03 -1.39 5.24
C LEU A 62 -8.47 -2.74 4.76
N GLY A 63 -9.05 -3.84 5.23
CA GLY A 63 -8.68 -5.18 4.82
C GLY A 63 -9.32 -5.46 3.49
N TYR A 64 -8.54 -5.95 2.54
CA TYR A 64 -8.98 -6.03 1.16
C TYR A 64 -10.10 -7.05 0.93
N ASP A 65 -9.97 -8.27 1.48
CA ASP A 65 -10.97 -9.33 1.29
C ASP A 65 -11.01 -10.25 2.50
N ARG A 66 -11.73 -9.84 3.55
CA ARG A 66 -11.78 -10.55 4.83
C ARG A 66 -12.18 -12.01 4.66
N GLN A 67 -13.27 -12.27 3.93
CA GLN A 67 -13.80 -13.61 3.81
C GLN A 67 -12.84 -14.51 3.03
N GLY A 68 -12.34 -14.03 1.90
CA GLY A 68 -11.37 -14.80 1.13
C GLY A 68 -10.07 -15.05 1.90
N TRP A 69 -9.65 -14.15 2.80
CA TRP A 69 -8.52 -14.41 3.69
C TRP A 69 -8.80 -15.50 4.71
N ILE A 70 -9.96 -15.47 5.37
CA ILE A 70 -10.39 -16.53 6.31
C ILE A 70 -10.46 -17.88 5.59
N ASP A 71 -11.09 -17.92 4.41
CA ASP A 71 -11.26 -19.13 3.61
C ASP A 71 -9.93 -19.75 3.18
N ASN A 72 -8.87 -18.95 3.10
CA ASN A 72 -7.52 -19.38 2.77
C ASN A 72 -6.65 -19.63 4.01
N GLY A 73 -7.24 -19.77 5.19
CA GLY A 73 -6.54 -20.11 6.43
C GLY A 73 -5.91 -18.91 7.14
N GLY A 74 -6.33 -17.69 6.80
CA GLY A 74 -5.95 -16.48 7.50
C GLY A 74 -6.56 -16.46 8.89
N THR A 75 -5.80 -16.86 9.90
CA THR A 75 -6.24 -16.77 11.30
C THR A 75 -5.08 -16.48 12.24
N TYR A 76 -3.97 -17.24 12.19
CA TYR A 76 -2.82 -17.11 13.10
C TYR A 76 -3.12 -17.13 14.59
N GLY A 77 -4.30 -17.61 14.98
CA GLY A 77 -4.78 -17.46 16.35
C GLY A 77 -5.26 -16.05 16.71
N ARG A 78 -5.46 -15.16 15.74
CA ARG A 78 -6.12 -13.87 15.92
C ARG A 78 -7.61 -14.01 16.11
N ASP A 79 -8.18 -13.08 16.85
CA ASP A 79 -9.61 -13.02 17.10
C ASP A 79 -10.35 -12.62 15.82
N GLN A 80 -11.08 -13.57 15.22
CA GLN A 80 -11.87 -13.35 14.01
C GLN A 80 -13.16 -12.55 14.25
N THR A 81 -13.40 -12.06 15.47
CA THR A 81 -14.54 -11.18 15.79
C THR A 81 -14.18 -9.70 15.72
N THR A 82 -12.89 -9.36 15.79
CA THR A 82 -12.41 -7.98 15.64
C THR A 82 -12.10 -7.67 14.16
N GLY A 83 -12.38 -6.43 13.75
CA GLY A 83 -12.38 -6.01 12.35
C GLY A 83 -10.99 -5.99 11.72
N ASN A 84 -10.95 -6.19 10.40
CA ASN A 84 -9.81 -5.90 9.52
C ASN A 84 -8.42 -6.50 9.89
N LEU A 85 -8.30 -7.82 9.81
CA LEU A 85 -7.16 -8.59 10.37
C LEU A 85 -5.98 -8.83 9.41
N GLN A 86 -5.99 -8.20 8.24
CA GLN A 86 -5.09 -8.53 7.14
C GLN A 86 -3.79 -7.76 7.30
N GLY A 87 -2.82 -8.39 7.96
CA GLY A 87 -1.53 -7.77 8.29
C GLY A 87 -1.55 -7.01 9.62
N SER A 88 -0.55 -6.18 9.85
CA SER A 88 -0.36 -5.44 11.11
C SER A 88 0.38 -4.14 10.88
N ILE A 89 0.11 -3.14 11.71
CA ILE A 89 1.08 -2.07 11.98
C ILE A 89 2.04 -2.58 13.04
N SER A 90 3.33 -2.31 12.85
CA SER A 90 4.38 -2.84 13.71
C SER A 90 5.45 -1.80 13.96
N SER A 91 5.88 -1.70 15.21
CA SER A 91 6.93 -0.76 15.63
C SER A 91 8.34 -1.20 15.22
N GLN A 92 8.46 -2.13 14.27
CA GLN A 92 9.68 -2.87 13.99
C GLN A 92 10.20 -2.49 12.61
N PHE A 93 11.47 -2.08 12.56
CA PHE A 93 12.23 -1.87 11.32
C PHE A 93 11.67 -0.80 10.39
N ASN A 94 11.13 0.28 10.94
CA ASN A 94 10.61 1.41 10.17
C ASN A 94 11.54 1.89 9.05
N HIS A 95 10.97 2.31 7.92
CA HIS A 95 11.75 2.98 6.87
C HIS A 95 11.75 4.50 7.04
N THR A 96 10.61 5.09 7.37
CA THR A 96 10.46 6.55 7.45
C THR A 96 11.39 7.17 8.50
N ASP A 97 12.13 8.22 8.13
CA ASP A 97 13.05 8.89 9.05
C ASP A 97 12.28 9.56 10.21
N GLY A 98 12.72 9.30 11.44
CA GLY A 98 12.02 9.73 12.65
C GLY A 98 10.67 9.05 12.91
N GLY A 99 10.25 8.14 12.03
CA GLY A 99 9.05 7.34 12.22
C GLY A 99 9.26 6.16 13.17
N SER A 100 8.15 5.53 13.57
CA SER A 100 8.10 4.45 14.54
C SER A 100 7.60 3.13 13.94
N GLN A 101 6.87 3.14 12.82
CA GLN A 101 6.00 2.03 12.46
C GLN A 101 5.81 1.86 10.96
N CYS A 102 5.74 0.59 10.52
CA CYS A 102 5.42 0.23 9.14
C CYS A 102 4.27 -0.80 9.10
N TYR A 103 3.70 -1.03 7.92
CA TYR A 103 2.79 -2.15 7.70
C TYR A 103 3.58 -3.44 7.48
N LEU A 104 3.11 -4.55 8.02
CA LEU A 104 3.67 -5.88 7.76
C LEU A 104 2.59 -6.91 7.47
N SER A 105 3.00 -7.96 6.77
CA SER A 105 2.21 -9.17 6.59
C SER A 105 3.08 -10.40 6.76
N ASN A 106 2.59 -11.33 7.58
CA ASN A 106 3.20 -12.64 7.73
C ASN A 106 2.87 -13.53 6.52
N GLY A 107 3.77 -14.45 6.21
CA GLY A 107 3.63 -15.52 5.22
C GLY A 107 3.59 -16.91 5.86
N ALA A 108 3.62 -17.96 5.02
CA ALA A 108 3.27 -19.31 5.45
C ALA A 108 4.19 -19.90 6.53
N GLN A 109 5.46 -19.48 6.64
CA GLN A 109 6.37 -19.98 7.68
C GLN A 109 5.96 -19.53 9.09
N TRP A 110 5.14 -18.48 9.20
CA TRP A 110 4.52 -18.08 10.44
C TRP A 110 3.09 -18.63 10.58
N GLY A 111 2.48 -19.20 9.52
CA GLY A 111 1.12 -19.75 9.52
C GLY A 111 0.07 -19.11 8.58
N ASN A 112 0.46 -18.30 7.57
CA ASN A 112 -0.41 -17.55 6.60
C ASN A 112 -0.05 -18.15 5.29
N PRO A 113 -0.78 -19.17 4.88
CA PRO A 113 -0.97 -19.31 3.46
C PRO A 113 -1.80 -18.13 2.89
N ALA A 114 -2.61 -17.42 3.69
CA ALA A 114 -3.53 -16.40 3.17
C ALA A 114 -2.91 -15.01 2.90
N GLY A 115 -1.69 -14.76 3.36
CA GLY A 115 -1.06 -13.43 3.32
C GLY A 115 -1.82 -12.36 4.10
N GLY A 116 -1.80 -11.13 3.60
CA GLY A 116 -2.39 -9.97 4.25
C GLY A 116 -2.38 -8.80 3.29
N LEU A 117 -3.52 -8.57 2.66
CA LEU A 117 -3.73 -7.46 1.74
C LEU A 117 -4.56 -6.37 2.40
N ILE A 118 -4.13 -5.13 2.27
CA ILE A 118 -4.91 -3.96 2.65
C ILE A 118 -5.26 -3.13 1.41
N VAL A 119 -6.31 -2.34 1.52
CA VAL A 119 -6.82 -1.44 0.50
C VAL A 119 -7.04 -0.05 1.08
N SER A 120 -6.82 0.98 0.28
CA SER A 120 -7.16 2.34 0.71
C SER A 120 -8.65 2.42 1.09
N ALA A 121 -8.95 2.98 2.27
CA ALA A 121 -10.30 3.03 2.84
C ALA A 121 -11.27 3.84 1.97
N ASP A 122 -10.77 4.89 1.34
CA ASP A 122 -11.50 5.80 0.47
C ASP A 122 -10.82 5.93 -0.91
N PRO A 123 -11.56 6.33 -1.95
CA PRO A 123 -10.98 6.79 -3.20
C PRO A 123 -9.94 7.90 -3.00
N LEU A 124 -8.78 7.75 -3.64
CA LEU A 124 -7.67 8.71 -3.53
C LEU A 124 -7.79 9.87 -4.51
N ALA A 125 -8.29 9.58 -5.71
CA ALA A 125 -8.52 10.52 -6.80
C ALA A 125 -9.39 9.85 -7.88
N THR A 126 -9.73 10.58 -8.94
CA THR A 126 -10.26 10.00 -10.18
C THR A 126 -9.17 9.91 -11.24
N VAL A 127 -9.24 8.91 -12.12
CA VAL A 127 -8.37 8.82 -13.31
C VAL A 127 -8.62 10.04 -14.21
N GLN A 128 -7.55 10.77 -14.53
CA GLN A 128 -7.58 11.93 -15.41
C GLN A 128 -6.92 11.58 -16.74
N SER A 129 -7.50 12.07 -17.83
CA SER A 129 -6.93 11.91 -19.17
C SER A 129 -5.58 12.64 -19.28
N GLY A 130 -4.63 12.05 -20.00
CA GLY A 130 -3.34 12.67 -20.30
C GLY A 130 -2.33 12.68 -19.14
N LEU A 131 -2.59 11.95 -18.06
CA LEU A 131 -1.65 11.77 -16.95
C LEU A 131 -1.04 10.37 -16.97
N THR A 132 0.27 10.30 -16.71
CA THR A 132 0.98 9.09 -16.30
C THR A 132 0.94 9.01 -14.77
N TYR A 133 0.60 7.84 -14.24
CA TYR A 133 0.58 7.58 -12.80
C TYR A 133 1.75 6.68 -12.42
N THR A 134 2.43 7.00 -11.33
CA THR A 134 3.44 6.13 -10.70
C THR A 134 3.02 5.84 -9.27
N LEU A 135 2.71 4.57 -9.01
CA LEU A 135 2.44 4.04 -7.68
C LEU A 135 3.73 3.41 -7.16
N SER A 136 4.17 3.78 -5.97
CA SER A 136 5.35 3.18 -5.32
C SER A 136 5.14 2.92 -3.84
N MET A 137 5.99 2.04 -3.31
CA MET A 137 6.20 1.80 -1.88
C MET A 137 7.63 1.26 -1.71
N VAL A 138 8.13 1.21 -0.48
CA VAL A 138 9.28 0.37 -0.15
C VAL A 138 8.82 -0.94 0.49
N ALA A 139 9.58 -2.01 0.29
CA ALA A 139 9.33 -3.31 0.89
C ALA A 139 10.62 -3.94 1.43
N ASN A 140 10.49 -4.72 2.49
CA ASN A 140 11.60 -5.37 3.18
C ASN A 140 11.21 -6.81 3.57
N GLY A 141 12.08 -7.77 3.24
CA GLY A 141 11.93 -9.15 3.66
C GLY A 141 12.48 -9.32 5.07
N ARG A 142 11.68 -9.86 5.99
CA ARG A 142 12.07 -9.98 7.40
C ARG A 142 11.71 -11.34 7.98
N GLY A 143 12.51 -11.78 8.95
CA GLY A 143 12.22 -12.95 9.78
C GLY A 143 13.28 -14.05 9.77
N GLY A 144 14.51 -13.75 9.33
CA GLY A 144 15.61 -14.73 9.34
C GLY A 144 15.52 -15.73 8.19
N GLY A 145 15.09 -15.25 7.02
CA GLY A 145 14.89 -16.03 5.81
C GLY A 145 14.16 -15.20 4.73
N GLU A 146 13.82 -15.81 3.61
CA GLU A 146 13.17 -15.11 2.50
C GLU A 146 11.85 -14.44 2.94
N GLY A 147 11.67 -13.17 2.55
CA GLY A 147 10.45 -12.42 2.81
C GLY A 147 9.22 -13.11 2.22
N ALA A 148 8.06 -12.80 2.80
CA ALA A 148 6.80 -13.37 2.34
C ALA A 148 6.47 -12.95 0.89
N THR A 149 6.24 -13.92 0.01
CA THR A 149 5.97 -13.71 -1.43
C THR A 149 4.84 -14.64 -1.92
N PRO A 150 4.07 -14.26 -2.95
CA PRO A 150 4.17 -13.01 -3.71
C PRO A 150 3.62 -11.82 -2.93
N PHE A 151 4.35 -10.69 -2.96
CA PHE A 151 3.83 -9.42 -2.46
C PHE A 151 3.29 -8.56 -3.60
N VAL A 152 2.34 -7.70 -3.26
CA VAL A 152 1.41 -7.04 -4.16
C VAL A 152 1.51 -5.53 -4.00
N LEU A 153 1.45 -4.83 -5.14
CA LEU A 153 1.20 -3.40 -5.24
C LEU A 153 0.35 -3.17 -6.49
N LYS A 154 -0.92 -2.79 -6.29
CA LYS A 154 -1.92 -2.64 -7.35
C LYS A 154 -2.59 -1.28 -7.26
N LEU A 155 -2.84 -0.70 -8.42
CA LEU A 155 -3.76 0.42 -8.59
C LEU A 155 -5.07 -0.11 -9.17
N LEU A 156 -6.19 0.23 -8.55
CA LEU A 156 -7.52 -0.14 -9.04
C LEU A 156 -8.25 1.09 -9.58
N ALA A 157 -9.14 0.89 -10.56
CA ALA A 157 -10.11 1.87 -11.03
C ALA A 157 -11.53 1.32 -10.85
N ASP A 158 -12.31 1.92 -9.95
CA ASP A 158 -13.61 1.41 -9.47
C ASP A 158 -13.55 -0.08 -9.06
N GLY A 159 -12.50 -0.46 -8.33
CA GLY A 159 -12.27 -1.83 -7.87
C GLY A 159 -11.71 -2.79 -8.92
N VAL A 160 -11.50 -2.36 -10.17
CA VAL A 160 -10.89 -3.18 -11.22
C VAL A 160 -9.39 -2.92 -11.30
N GLU A 161 -8.59 -3.97 -11.22
CA GLU A 161 -7.13 -3.87 -11.32
C GLU A 161 -6.69 -3.30 -12.67
N LEU A 162 -5.87 -2.24 -12.60
CA LEU A 162 -5.23 -1.66 -13.76
C LEU A 162 -3.96 -2.45 -14.08
N THR A 163 -3.67 -2.63 -15.36
CA THR A 163 -2.42 -3.24 -15.81
C THR A 163 -1.34 -2.16 -15.95
N PRO A 164 -0.21 -2.26 -15.23
CA PRO A 164 0.88 -1.30 -15.37
C PRO A 164 1.57 -1.47 -16.73
N THR A 165 2.03 -0.36 -17.31
CA THR A 165 2.87 -0.36 -18.52
C THR A 165 4.32 -0.69 -18.22
N SER A 166 4.79 -0.42 -17.00
CA SER A 166 6.08 -0.88 -16.50
C SER A 166 6.05 -1.13 -14.99
N SER A 167 6.98 -1.94 -14.49
CA SER A 167 7.02 -2.32 -13.08
C SER A 167 8.44 -2.59 -12.59
N VAL A 168 8.72 -2.18 -11.36
CA VAL A 168 9.90 -2.59 -10.59
C VAL A 168 9.42 -3.52 -9.48
N GLN A 169 9.95 -4.74 -9.47
CA GLN A 169 9.64 -5.77 -8.47
C GLN A 169 10.96 -6.41 -8.03
N PRO A 170 11.57 -5.95 -6.92
CA PRO A 170 12.83 -6.49 -6.45
C PRO A 170 12.65 -7.87 -5.82
N VAL A 171 13.73 -8.66 -5.80
CA VAL A 171 13.86 -9.78 -4.87
C VAL A 171 14.22 -9.20 -3.51
N LEU A 172 13.38 -9.46 -2.52
CA LEU A 172 13.60 -9.00 -1.15
C LEU A 172 14.67 -9.85 -0.48
N GLY A 173 15.66 -9.18 0.11
CA GLY A 173 16.62 -9.79 1.02
C GLY A 173 16.22 -9.53 2.47
N ASP A 174 16.94 -10.15 3.39
CA ASP A 174 16.80 -9.87 4.82
C ASP A 174 17.26 -8.44 5.15
N PHE A 175 16.40 -7.66 5.81
CA PHE A 175 16.72 -6.35 6.42
C PHE A 175 17.13 -5.23 5.44
N GLU A 176 16.77 -5.33 4.16
CA GLU A 176 17.02 -4.29 3.17
C GLU A 176 15.70 -3.77 2.60
N TRP A 177 15.45 -2.48 2.78
CA TRP A 177 14.34 -1.77 2.14
C TRP A 177 14.63 -1.57 0.65
N LYS A 178 13.70 -2.02 -0.20
CA LYS A 178 13.80 -1.90 -1.66
C LYS A 178 12.55 -1.28 -2.24
N GLU A 179 12.73 -0.42 -3.22
CA GLU A 179 11.63 0.21 -3.92
C GLU A 179 10.85 -0.79 -4.79
N VAL A 180 9.54 -0.69 -4.71
CA VAL A 180 8.57 -1.37 -5.58
C VAL A 180 7.79 -0.28 -6.28
N SER A 181 7.65 -0.36 -7.61
CA SER A 181 6.90 0.65 -8.35
C SER A 181 6.12 0.09 -9.53
N ARG A 182 5.06 0.79 -9.90
CA ARG A 182 4.15 0.51 -11.02
C ARG A 182 3.87 1.81 -11.75
N THR A 183 4.12 1.84 -13.06
CA THR A 183 3.80 3.00 -13.91
C THR A 183 2.64 2.65 -14.83
N TYR A 184 1.74 3.61 -15.02
CA TYR A 184 0.55 3.51 -15.87
C TYR A 184 0.51 4.75 -16.79
N ASP A 185 0.83 4.57 -18.06
CA ASP A 185 0.82 5.68 -19.03
C ASP A 185 -0.61 6.06 -19.41
N ALA A 186 -0.83 7.31 -19.83
CA ALA A 186 -2.17 7.84 -20.05
C ALA A 186 -2.95 7.03 -21.10
N ALA A 187 -2.26 6.54 -22.14
CA ALA A 187 -2.85 5.69 -23.16
C ALA A 187 -3.44 4.39 -22.59
N SER A 188 -2.78 3.78 -21.61
CA SER A 188 -3.26 2.55 -20.95
C SER A 188 -4.51 2.79 -20.09
N LEU A 189 -4.71 4.04 -19.65
CA LEU A 189 -5.79 4.44 -18.75
C LEU A 189 -7.00 5.03 -19.45
N ALA A 190 -6.98 5.17 -20.79
CA ALA A 190 -8.04 5.83 -21.55
C ALA A 190 -9.45 5.24 -21.28
N GLY A 191 -9.56 3.92 -21.08
CA GLY A 191 -10.82 3.23 -20.76
C GLY A 191 -11.27 3.34 -19.30
N SER A 192 -10.48 3.99 -18.45
CA SER A 192 -10.72 4.13 -17.01
C SER A 192 -10.86 5.59 -16.58
N VAL A 193 -10.80 6.56 -17.50
CA VAL A 193 -10.97 7.99 -17.20
C VAL A 193 -12.30 8.23 -16.45
N GLY A 194 -12.22 8.99 -15.35
CA GLY A 194 -13.34 9.31 -14.48
C GLY A 194 -13.62 8.29 -13.37
N LYS A 195 -13.00 7.10 -13.41
CA LYS A 195 -13.15 6.09 -12.35
C LYS A 195 -12.33 6.44 -11.11
N ASN A 196 -12.79 6.00 -9.95
CA ASN A 196 -12.13 6.22 -8.67
C ASN A 196 -10.90 5.32 -8.52
N LEU A 197 -9.78 5.90 -8.10
CA LEU A 197 -8.53 5.21 -7.83
C LEU A 197 -8.45 4.73 -6.38
N THR A 198 -8.13 3.47 -6.18
CA THR A 198 -7.75 2.88 -4.89
C THR A 198 -6.45 2.08 -5.02
N ILE A 199 -5.75 1.86 -3.90
CA ILE A 199 -4.50 1.09 -3.85
C ILE A 199 -4.75 -0.19 -3.07
N VAL A 200 -4.17 -1.30 -3.54
CA VAL A 200 -4.07 -2.56 -2.77
C VAL A 200 -2.60 -2.93 -2.63
N LEU A 201 -2.18 -3.29 -1.42
CA LEU A 201 -0.82 -3.75 -1.16
C LEU A 201 -0.77 -4.83 -0.07
N GLY A 202 0.37 -5.52 0.01
CA GLY A 202 0.66 -6.49 1.05
C GLY A 202 1.15 -7.82 0.49
N VAL A 203 0.80 -8.93 1.12
CA VAL A 203 1.19 -10.27 0.66
C VAL A 203 -0.05 -11.01 0.17
N ASP A 204 0.02 -11.60 -1.02
CA ASP A 204 -1.10 -12.34 -1.62
C ASP A 204 -1.28 -13.74 -1.00
N ARG A 205 -2.34 -14.42 -1.44
CA ARG A 205 -2.67 -15.79 -1.08
C ARG A 205 -1.67 -16.80 -1.64
N GLY A 206 -1.63 -17.97 -1.01
CA GLY A 206 -0.69 -19.04 -1.34
C GLY A 206 0.75 -18.63 -1.12
N CYS A 207 0.99 -17.64 -0.25
CA CYS A 207 2.33 -17.11 -0.06
C CYS A 207 3.25 -18.11 0.65
N VAL A 208 4.53 -17.94 0.40
CA VAL A 208 5.63 -18.66 1.05
C VAL A 208 6.53 -17.66 1.78
N GLY A 209 7.49 -18.15 2.56
CA GLY A 209 8.46 -17.31 3.27
C GLY A 209 7.96 -16.81 4.63
N ASN A 210 8.76 -15.92 5.22
CA ASN A 210 8.59 -15.44 6.58
C ASN A 210 7.61 -14.27 6.67
N GLN A 211 8.11 -13.04 6.63
CA GLN A 211 7.33 -11.81 6.78
C GLN A 211 7.83 -10.80 5.76
N THR A 212 6.92 -9.95 5.27
CA THR A 212 7.28 -8.79 4.46
C THR A 212 6.71 -7.55 5.10
N GLN A 213 7.53 -6.50 5.15
CA GLN A 213 7.17 -5.18 5.64
C GLN A 213 7.07 -4.22 4.45
N PHE A 214 6.23 -3.21 4.60
CA PHE A 214 5.87 -2.23 3.58
C PHE A 214 5.75 -0.85 4.20
N ASP A 215 6.23 0.15 3.49
CA ASP A 215 6.27 1.53 3.98
C ASP A 215 6.29 2.54 2.83
N ASP A 216 6.12 3.82 3.16
CA ASP A 216 6.19 4.99 2.27
C ASP A 216 5.40 4.83 0.95
N VAL A 217 4.13 4.45 1.06
CA VAL A 217 3.24 4.29 -0.09
C VAL A 217 2.91 5.65 -0.70
N SER A 218 3.18 5.80 -1.99
CA SER A 218 2.97 7.06 -2.71
C SER A 218 2.32 6.88 -4.07
N LEU A 219 1.56 7.90 -4.49
CA LEU A 219 0.96 7.96 -5.81
C LEU A 219 1.24 9.31 -6.47
N GLU A 220 2.07 9.28 -7.51
CA GLU A 220 2.34 10.44 -8.35
C GLU A 220 1.47 10.40 -9.61
N ALA A 221 1.03 11.58 -10.05
CA ALA A 221 0.39 11.78 -11.34
C ALA A 221 1.05 12.97 -12.02
N ILE A 222 1.66 12.73 -13.18
CA ILE A 222 2.35 13.73 -13.99
C ILE A 222 1.72 13.80 -15.37
N PRO A 223 1.55 15.00 -15.96
CA PRO A 223 1.13 15.10 -17.36
C PRO A 223 2.12 14.38 -18.27
N GLU A 224 1.62 13.65 -19.28
CA GLU A 224 2.51 13.14 -20.32
C GLU A 224 3.30 14.31 -20.93
N PRO A 225 4.63 14.21 -21.09
CA PRO A 225 5.39 15.26 -21.73
C PRO A 225 4.81 15.50 -23.13
N ALA A 226 4.50 16.76 -23.44
CA ALA A 226 3.78 17.21 -24.65
C ALA A 226 4.47 16.91 -26.00
N THR A 227 5.48 16.04 -25.99
CA THR A 227 6.27 15.55 -27.11
C THR A 227 5.43 15.06 -28.28
N LEU A 228 4.28 14.41 -28.03
CA LEU A 228 3.37 13.97 -29.11
C LEU A 228 2.61 15.14 -29.77
N SER A 229 2.21 16.15 -28.99
CA SER A 229 1.57 17.37 -29.52
C SER A 229 2.53 18.20 -30.37
N LEU A 230 3.82 18.20 -30.02
CA LEU A 230 4.89 18.89 -30.78
C LEU A 230 5.22 18.18 -32.11
N LEU A 231 5.22 16.85 -32.15
CA LEU A 231 5.41 16.07 -33.39
C LEU A 231 4.24 16.25 -34.38
N ALA A 232 3.00 16.33 -33.87
CA ALA A 232 1.82 16.61 -34.69
C ALA A 232 1.82 18.05 -35.27
N LEU A 233 2.24 19.05 -34.48
CA LEU A 233 2.37 20.43 -34.97
C LEU A 233 3.54 20.58 -35.96
N GLY A 234 4.68 19.94 -35.69
CA GLY A 234 5.86 19.98 -36.56
C GLY A 234 5.62 19.35 -37.93
N SER A 235 4.89 18.24 -37.98
CA SER A 235 4.51 17.56 -39.24
C SER A 235 3.51 18.38 -40.07
N LEU A 236 2.55 19.09 -39.43
CA LEU A 236 1.64 20.01 -40.12
C LEU A 236 2.35 21.24 -40.73
N ILE A 237 3.39 21.76 -40.07
CA ILE A 237 4.22 22.86 -40.60
C ILE A 237 5.11 22.38 -41.76
N ALA A 238 5.66 21.17 -41.68
CA ALA A 238 6.47 20.58 -42.75
C ALA A 238 5.65 20.31 -44.04
N VAL A 239 4.40 19.85 -43.90
CA VAL A 239 3.51 19.58 -45.05
C VAL A 239 3.06 20.87 -45.75
N ARG A 240 2.91 21.99 -45.04
CA ARG A 240 2.55 23.29 -45.65
C ARG A 240 3.66 23.92 -46.50
N ARG A 241 4.93 23.56 -46.29
CA ARG A 241 6.08 24.15 -47.03
C ARG A 241 6.42 23.45 -48.35
N SER A 242 5.85 22.28 -48.67
CA SER A 242 6.22 21.52 -49.87
C SER A 242 5.47 21.91 -51.16
N LYS A 243 4.53 22.87 -51.13
CA LYS A 243 3.72 23.29 -52.30
C LYS A 243 4.11 24.66 -52.90
N ARG A 244 5.39 25.01 -52.93
CA ARG A 244 5.89 26.12 -53.78
C ARG A 244 7.12 25.66 -54.56
N ARG A 245 6.89 25.11 -55.74
CA ARG A 245 7.81 25.08 -56.89
C ARG A 245 7.00 25.40 -58.12
#